data_AF-A0A2V5MHC0-F1
#
_entry.id   AF-A0A2V5MHC0-F1
#
_cell.length_a   1.000
_cell.length_b   1.000
_cell.length_c   1.000
_cell.angle_alpha   90.00
_cell.angle_beta   90.00
_cell.angle_gamma   90.00
#
_symmetry.space_group_name_H-M   'P 1'
#
loop_
_entity.id
_entity.type
_entity.pdbx_description
1 polymer ?
#
loop_
_entity_poly.entity_id
_entity_poly.type
_entity_poly.pdbx_seq_one_letter_code
_entity_poly.pdbx_strand_id
1 'polypeptide(L)'
;MILKISAPTPHGKQAHVLVMVLVVVTICAIALMSYLQLVNAQNRTVSRSQGWNAAVPVTEAGVEEALAHLNANSDSGLNVDGWTKIGTYYRMERSVGDSYYVVTITVTNTILPIIEARGFCRMPLLVQNNGGPFFLAMPQGYTSPRQGYVGRGVRIKTRRNGSLTKAMLSKGKIDVGGAVNVDSFNSCDPTM
;
A
#
# COMPACT_ATOMS: atom_id res chain seq x y z
N MET A 1 91.70 25.55 -10.37
CA MET A 1 90.67 24.77 -11.09
C MET A 1 90.17 23.72 -10.10
N ILE A 2 88.92 23.61 -9.63
CA ILE A 2 87.62 24.24 -9.88
C ILE A 2 86.85 24.12 -8.54
N LEU A 3 86.12 25.16 -8.15
CA LEU A 3 85.20 25.13 -7.00
C LEU A 3 83.91 24.40 -7.41
N LYS A 4 83.58 23.28 -6.75
CA LYS A 4 82.39 22.48 -7.04
C LYS A 4 81.26 22.85 -6.07
N ILE A 5 80.32 23.68 -6.54
CA ILE A 5 79.11 24.06 -5.79
C ILE A 5 78.03 23.02 -6.10
N SER A 6 77.55 22.32 -5.07
CA SER A 6 76.44 21.36 -5.18
C SER A 6 75.11 22.07 -4.92
N ALA A 7 74.20 22.03 -5.89
CA ALA A 7 72.89 22.67 -5.78
C ALA A 7 71.90 21.79 -4.97
N PRO A 8 71.02 22.38 -4.13
CA PRO A 8 70.03 21.63 -3.36
C PRO A 8 68.87 21.17 -4.25
N THR A 9 68.57 19.88 -4.20
CA THR A 9 67.46 19.20 -4.91
C THR A 9 66.08 19.55 -4.31
N PRO A 10 65.08 19.94 -5.12
CA PRO A 10 63.80 20.48 -4.65
C PRO A 10 62.77 19.38 -4.32
N HIS A 11 63.03 18.57 -3.30
CA HIS A 11 62.13 17.47 -2.90
C HIS A 11 60.78 17.94 -2.32
N GLY A 12 60.69 19.17 -1.79
CA GLY A 12 59.47 19.68 -1.15
C GLY A 12 58.29 19.94 -2.10
N LYS A 13 58.55 20.18 -3.39
CA LYS A 13 57.49 20.52 -4.37
C LYS A 13 56.68 19.29 -4.79
N GLN A 14 57.30 18.11 -4.87
CA GLN A 14 56.62 16.87 -5.30
C GLN A 14 55.74 16.28 -4.20
N ALA A 15 56.18 16.35 -2.94
CA ALA A 15 55.39 15.89 -1.79
C ALA A 15 54.11 16.72 -1.58
N HIS A 16 54.18 18.04 -1.80
CA HIS A 16 53.02 18.92 -1.65
C HIS A 16 51.90 18.62 -2.66
N VAL A 17 52.25 18.28 -3.90
CA VAL A 17 51.26 17.90 -4.94
C VAL A 17 50.56 16.60 -4.58
N LEU A 18 51.29 15.59 -4.08
CA LEU A 18 50.72 14.32 -3.65
C LEU A 18 49.71 14.51 -2.52
N VAL A 19 50.05 15.32 -1.50
CA VAL A 19 49.15 15.62 -0.38
C VAL A 19 47.88 16.31 -0.85
N MET A 20 47.99 17.28 -1.77
CA MET A 20 46.82 17.96 -2.35
C MET A 20 45.90 16.99 -3.11
N VAL A 21 46.46 16.10 -3.92
CA VAL A 21 45.66 15.08 -4.64
C VAL A 21 44.98 14.14 -3.66
N LEU A 22 45.67 13.69 -2.61
CA LEU A 22 45.11 12.79 -1.61
C LEU A 22 43.95 13.44 -0.84
N VAL A 23 44.07 14.73 -0.50
CA VAL A 23 42.98 15.50 0.14
C VAL A 23 41.78 15.65 -0.79
N VAL A 24 41.98 15.94 -2.08
CA VAL A 24 40.87 16.05 -3.03
C VAL A 24 40.17 14.69 -3.20
N VAL A 25 40.94 13.60 -3.33
CA VAL A 25 40.39 12.25 -3.47
C VAL A 25 39.60 11.83 -2.23
N THR A 26 40.07 12.13 -1.01
CA THR A 26 39.34 11.79 0.21
C THR A 26 38.03 12.57 0.34
N ILE A 27 38.02 13.86 -0.01
CA ILE A 27 36.78 14.66 -0.03
C ILE A 27 35.79 14.09 -1.05
N CYS A 28 36.25 13.76 -2.26
CA CYS A 28 35.42 13.12 -3.28
C CYS A 28 34.87 11.77 -2.81
N ALA A 29 35.68 10.94 -2.15
CA ALA A 29 35.25 9.64 -1.63
C ALA A 29 34.16 9.79 -0.56
N ILE A 30 34.32 10.74 0.38
CA ILE A 30 33.33 11.02 1.42
C ILE A 30 32.02 11.53 0.80
N ALA A 31 32.09 12.43 -0.18
CA ALA A 31 30.92 12.94 -0.89
C ALA A 31 30.16 11.83 -1.66
N LEU A 32 30.87 10.92 -2.31
CA LEU A 32 30.25 9.78 -3.01
C LEU A 32 29.59 8.82 -2.02
N MET A 33 30.25 8.51 -0.91
CA MET A 33 29.69 7.64 0.13
C MET A 33 28.39 8.22 0.72
N SER A 34 28.39 9.52 1.04
CA SER A 34 27.18 10.17 1.58
C SER A 34 26.05 10.22 0.55
N TYR A 35 26.36 10.48 -0.72
CA TYR A 35 25.38 10.48 -1.79
C TYR A 35 24.76 9.10 -2.03
N LEU A 36 25.57 8.04 -2.07
CA LEU A 36 25.05 6.67 -2.24
C LEU A 36 24.15 6.24 -1.07
N GLN A 37 24.49 6.64 0.15
CA GLN A 37 23.62 6.41 1.32
C GLN A 37 22.28 7.14 1.18
N LEU A 38 22.30 8.39 0.74
CA LEU A 38 21.09 9.17 0.50
C LEU A 38 20.20 8.53 -0.59
N VAL A 39 20.79 8.13 -1.71
CA VAL A 39 20.06 7.48 -2.82
C VAL A 39 19.44 6.15 -2.35
N ASN A 40 20.16 5.37 -1.55
CA ASN A 40 19.62 4.13 -0.98
C ASN A 40 18.42 4.42 -0.05
N ALA A 41 18.51 5.44 0.81
CA ALA A 41 17.41 5.84 1.68
C ALA A 41 16.17 6.32 0.89
N GLN A 42 16.41 7.08 -0.20
CA GLN A 42 15.35 7.51 -1.11
C GLN A 42 14.68 6.32 -1.81
N ASN A 43 15.47 5.40 -2.36
CA ASN A 43 14.96 4.20 -3.03
C ASN A 43 14.08 3.34 -2.11
N ARG A 44 14.48 3.18 -0.84
CA ARG A 44 13.68 2.46 0.17
C ARG A 44 12.34 3.14 0.43
N THR A 45 12.35 4.46 0.57
CA THR A 45 11.14 5.25 0.83
C THR A 45 10.20 5.20 -0.38
N VAL A 46 10.73 5.38 -1.59
CA VAL A 46 9.95 5.34 -2.83
C VAL A 46 9.33 3.97 -3.05
N SER A 47 10.09 2.88 -2.89
CA SER A 47 9.57 1.51 -3.03
C SER A 47 8.41 1.22 -2.06
N ARG A 48 8.53 1.67 -0.80
CA ARG A 48 7.44 1.55 0.18
C ARG A 48 6.22 2.38 -0.20
N SER A 49 6.42 3.60 -0.68
CA SER A 49 5.32 4.46 -1.14
C SER A 49 4.56 3.85 -2.31
N GLN A 50 5.28 3.25 -3.28
CA GLN A 50 4.65 2.52 -4.38
C GLN A 50 3.82 1.32 -3.89
N GLY A 51 4.37 0.51 -2.99
CA GLY A 51 3.64 -0.62 -2.40
C GLY A 51 2.41 -0.19 -1.59
N TRP A 52 2.51 0.92 -0.85
CA TRP A 52 1.38 1.44 -0.07
C TRP A 52 0.28 2.01 -0.96
N ASN A 53 0.64 2.71 -2.04
CA ASN A 53 -0.31 3.22 -3.03
C ASN A 53 -0.98 2.09 -3.81
N ALA A 54 -0.22 1.05 -4.17
CA ALA A 54 -0.76 -0.13 -4.87
C ALA A 54 -1.76 -0.93 -4.00
N ALA A 55 -1.58 -0.94 -2.67
CA ALA A 55 -2.48 -1.65 -1.75
C ALA A 55 -3.85 -0.98 -1.59
N VAL A 56 -4.02 0.28 -2.00
CA VAL A 56 -5.29 1.01 -1.91
C VAL A 56 -6.39 0.37 -2.75
N PRO A 57 -6.25 0.24 -4.09
CA PRO A 57 -7.30 -0.34 -4.93
C PRO A 57 -7.59 -1.80 -4.55
N VAL A 58 -6.58 -2.56 -4.10
CA VAL A 58 -6.77 -3.94 -3.62
C VAL A 58 -7.63 -3.97 -2.35
N THR A 59 -7.44 -3.01 -1.46
CA THR A 59 -8.27 -2.88 -0.25
C THR A 59 -9.69 -2.42 -0.60
N GLU A 60 -9.84 -1.50 -1.54
CA GLU A 60 -11.15 -1.02 -2.04
C GLU A 60 -11.95 -2.15 -2.67
N ALA A 61 -11.33 -2.98 -3.51
CA ALA A 61 -11.97 -4.17 -4.07
C ALA A 61 -12.49 -5.12 -2.98
N GLY A 62 -11.72 -5.32 -1.91
CA GLY A 62 -12.17 -6.13 -0.77
C GLY A 62 -13.35 -5.50 0.00
N VAL A 63 -13.38 -4.17 0.12
CA VAL A 63 -14.52 -3.45 0.70
C VAL A 63 -15.77 -3.60 -0.16
N GLU A 64 -15.64 -3.41 -1.48
CA GLU A 64 -16.76 -3.51 -2.42
C GLU A 64 -17.36 -4.92 -2.43
N GLU A 65 -16.52 -5.96 -2.44
CA GLU A 65 -16.97 -7.34 -2.33
C GLU A 65 -17.80 -7.58 -1.05
N ALA A 66 -17.34 -7.05 0.09
CA ALA A 66 -18.07 -7.20 1.35
C ALA A 66 -19.38 -6.42 1.38
N LEU A 67 -19.42 -5.22 0.80
CA LEU A 67 -20.63 -4.43 0.69
C LEU A 67 -21.64 -5.06 -0.28
N ALA A 68 -21.16 -5.59 -1.41
CA ALA A 68 -21.98 -6.32 -2.37
C ALA A 68 -22.57 -7.58 -1.73
N HIS A 69 -21.76 -8.36 -1.01
CA HIS A 69 -22.21 -9.55 -0.30
C HIS A 69 -23.26 -9.22 0.77
N LEU A 70 -23.04 -8.15 1.54
CA LEU A 70 -24.03 -7.68 2.51
C LEU A 70 -25.32 -7.21 1.84
N ASN A 71 -25.26 -6.64 0.63
CA ASN A 71 -26.46 -6.16 -0.06
C ASN A 71 -27.26 -7.30 -0.72
N ALA A 72 -26.58 -8.26 -1.33
CA ALA A 72 -27.21 -9.38 -2.02
C ALA A 72 -27.71 -10.47 -1.05
N ASN A 73 -26.92 -10.77 -0.02
CA ASN A 73 -27.11 -11.95 0.84
C ASN A 73 -27.50 -11.59 2.29
N SER A 74 -27.99 -10.37 2.56
CA SER A 74 -28.39 -9.96 3.92
C SER A 74 -29.48 -10.86 4.52
N ASP A 75 -30.40 -11.33 3.68
CA ASP A 75 -31.62 -12.02 4.10
C ASP A 75 -31.50 -13.55 3.96
N SER A 76 -30.67 -14.03 3.01
CA SER A 76 -30.45 -15.45 2.71
C SER A 76 -29.31 -16.08 3.53
N GLY A 77 -28.45 -15.26 4.16
CA GLY A 77 -27.33 -15.68 5.00
C GLY A 77 -25.96 -15.43 4.37
N LEU A 78 -24.96 -15.14 5.21
CA LEU A 78 -23.64 -14.65 4.77
C LEU A 78 -22.60 -15.76 4.49
N ASN A 79 -22.96 -17.04 4.63
CA ASN A 79 -22.05 -18.18 4.39
C ASN A 79 -22.24 -18.79 3.00
N VAL A 80 -22.22 -17.93 1.98
CA VAL A 80 -22.40 -18.28 0.56
C VAL A 80 -21.33 -17.57 -0.29
N ASP A 81 -21.23 -17.90 -1.57
CA ASP A 81 -20.32 -17.22 -2.53
C ASP A 81 -18.84 -17.21 -2.13
N GLY A 82 -18.38 -18.29 -1.50
CA GLY A 82 -16.99 -18.44 -1.04
C GLY A 82 -16.69 -17.84 0.33
N TRP A 83 -17.65 -17.17 0.96
CA TRP A 83 -17.53 -16.69 2.33
C TRP A 83 -17.60 -17.85 3.31
N THR A 84 -16.63 -17.89 4.23
CA THR A 84 -16.57 -18.91 5.27
C THR A 84 -16.84 -18.29 6.63
N LYS A 85 -17.79 -18.83 7.38
CA LYS A 85 -18.03 -18.45 8.78
C LYS A 85 -16.96 -19.03 9.69
N ILE A 86 -16.29 -18.17 10.46
CA ILE A 86 -15.30 -18.54 11.47
C ILE A 86 -15.75 -17.92 12.80
N GLY A 87 -16.42 -18.71 13.63
CA GLY A 87 -17.00 -18.23 14.89
C GLY A 87 -18.06 -17.15 14.66
N THR A 88 -17.76 -15.92 15.07
CA THR A 88 -18.66 -14.75 15.02
C THR A 88 -18.44 -13.82 13.82
N TYR A 89 -17.47 -14.12 12.95
CA TYR A 89 -17.20 -13.34 11.74
C TYR A 89 -17.22 -14.23 10.49
N TYR A 90 -17.50 -13.61 9.36
CA TYR A 90 -17.40 -14.21 8.03
C TYR A 90 -16.13 -13.71 7.38
N ARG A 91 -15.39 -14.59 6.72
CA ARG A 91 -14.12 -14.27 6.08
C ARG A 91 -14.14 -14.68 4.61
N MET A 92 -13.56 -13.84 3.78
CA MET A 92 -13.27 -14.11 2.37
C MET A 92 -11.84 -13.68 2.05
N GLU A 93 -11.19 -14.43 1.15
CA GLU A 93 -9.87 -14.13 0.64
C GLU A 93 -9.84 -14.37 -0.87
N ARG A 94 -9.34 -13.40 -1.64
CA ARG A 94 -9.22 -13.53 -3.09
C ARG A 94 -7.91 -12.89 -3.56
N SER A 95 -7.28 -13.52 -4.55
CA SER A 95 -6.12 -12.97 -5.23
C SER A 95 -6.54 -12.02 -6.36
N VAL A 96 -5.74 -10.98 -6.55
CA VAL A 96 -5.84 -9.98 -7.61
C VAL A 96 -4.45 -9.85 -8.22
N GLY A 97 -4.17 -10.69 -9.23
CA GLY A 97 -2.83 -10.86 -9.79
C GLY A 97 -1.83 -11.32 -8.72
N ASP A 98 -0.72 -10.59 -8.56
CA ASP A 98 0.33 -10.83 -7.57
C ASP A 98 -0.02 -10.31 -6.15
N SER A 99 -1.18 -9.69 -6.00
CA SER A 99 -1.69 -9.14 -4.73
C SER A 99 -2.89 -9.94 -4.25
N TYR A 100 -3.28 -9.80 -2.99
CA TYR A 100 -4.50 -10.43 -2.49
C TYR A 100 -5.15 -9.55 -1.44
N TYR A 101 -6.46 -9.71 -1.25
CA TYR A 101 -7.17 -9.10 -0.14
C TYR A 101 -7.79 -10.15 0.76
N VAL A 102 -7.88 -9.80 2.04
CA VAL A 102 -8.64 -10.54 3.03
C VAL A 102 -9.66 -9.60 3.60
N VAL A 103 -10.93 -10.00 3.54
CA VAL A 103 -12.02 -9.21 4.09
C VAL A 103 -12.79 -10.04 5.11
N THR A 104 -13.20 -9.38 6.19
CA THR A 104 -14.04 -9.98 7.22
C THR A 104 -15.25 -9.12 7.50
N ILE A 105 -16.38 -9.77 7.73
CA ILE A 105 -17.63 -9.16 8.16
C ILE A 105 -17.93 -9.68 9.56
N THR A 106 -17.95 -8.78 10.54
CA THR A 106 -18.34 -9.08 11.92
C THR A 106 -19.77 -8.64 12.14
N VAL A 107 -20.64 -9.60 12.46
CA VAL A 107 -22.07 -9.36 12.71
C VAL A 107 -22.36 -9.62 14.18
N THR A 108 -21.87 -8.73 15.05
CA THR A 108 -22.27 -8.72 16.48
C THR A 108 -23.64 -8.06 16.68
N ASN A 109 -24.04 -7.19 15.75
CA ASN A 109 -25.36 -6.58 15.68
C ASN A 109 -25.85 -6.67 14.23
N THR A 110 -27.04 -7.22 14.00
CA THR A 110 -27.62 -7.43 12.66
C THR A 110 -27.94 -6.12 11.92
N ILE A 111 -28.05 -5.00 12.64
CA ILE A 111 -28.37 -3.68 12.08
C ILE A 111 -27.10 -2.91 11.69
N LEU A 112 -25.97 -3.18 12.37
CA LEU A 112 -24.70 -2.47 12.19
C LEU A 112 -23.52 -3.43 11.98
N PRO A 113 -23.41 -4.08 10.80
CA PRO A 113 -22.25 -4.92 10.50
C PRO A 113 -20.96 -4.09 10.41
N ILE A 114 -19.87 -4.67 10.90
CA ILE A 114 -18.53 -4.08 10.79
C ILE A 114 -17.76 -4.87 9.74
N ILE A 115 -17.24 -4.18 8.73
CA ILE A 115 -16.38 -4.74 7.70
C ILE A 115 -14.94 -4.37 8.02
N GLU A 116 -14.03 -5.34 7.95
CA GLU A 116 -12.59 -5.10 7.92
C GLU A 116 -12.01 -5.66 6.62
N ALA A 117 -11.58 -4.78 5.72
CA ALA A 117 -10.89 -5.16 4.51
C ALA A 117 -9.40 -4.89 4.65
N ARG A 118 -8.56 -5.83 4.21
CA ARG A 118 -7.10 -5.68 4.20
C ARG A 118 -6.56 -6.09 2.84
N GLY A 119 -5.95 -5.17 2.10
CA GLY A 119 -5.25 -5.45 0.85
C GLY A 119 -3.75 -5.62 1.10
N PHE A 120 -3.15 -6.63 0.44
CA PHE A 120 -1.74 -6.95 0.52
C PHE A 120 -1.13 -6.91 -0.89
N CYS A 121 -0.13 -6.05 -1.07
CA CYS A 121 0.62 -5.93 -2.33
C CYS A 121 2.07 -6.34 -2.15
N ARG A 122 2.65 -6.96 -3.17
CA ARG A 122 4.05 -7.37 -3.15
C ARG A 122 4.95 -6.13 -3.18
N MET A 123 5.89 -6.07 -2.24
CA MET A 123 6.89 -5.01 -2.18
C MET A 123 8.00 -5.31 -3.20
N PRO A 124 8.46 -4.31 -3.96
CA PRO A 124 9.66 -4.47 -4.78
C PRO A 124 10.84 -4.88 -3.90
N LEU A 125 11.59 -5.91 -4.33
CA LEU A 125 12.64 -6.69 -3.64
C LEU A 125 13.80 -5.90 -2.99
N LEU A 126 13.76 -4.57 -2.93
CA LEU A 126 14.79 -3.71 -2.34
C LEU A 126 14.65 -3.53 -0.81
N VAL A 127 13.59 -4.07 -0.20
CA VAL A 127 13.34 -3.98 1.26
C VAL A 127 13.14 -5.38 1.86
N GLN A 128 13.87 -6.38 1.36
CA GLN A 128 14.14 -7.53 2.21
C GLN A 128 15.07 -7.05 3.32
N ASN A 129 14.54 -7.01 4.53
CA ASN A 129 15.23 -6.60 5.74
C ASN A 129 16.25 -7.70 6.13
N ASN A 130 17.27 -7.91 5.31
CA ASN A 130 18.51 -8.51 5.77
C ASN A 130 19.29 -7.36 6.42
N GLY A 131 19.30 -7.39 7.75
CA GLY A 131 19.71 -6.30 8.61
C GLY A 131 21.13 -5.80 8.32
N GLY A 132 21.34 -4.52 8.61
CA GLY A 132 22.63 -3.91 8.90
C GLY A 132 23.67 -3.94 7.76
N PRO A 133 24.37 -2.84 7.48
CA PRO A 133 25.55 -2.88 6.62
C PRO A 133 26.74 -3.48 7.41
N PHE A 134 26.63 -4.70 7.93
CA PHE A 134 27.77 -5.44 8.44
C PHE A 134 27.47 -6.94 8.54
N PHE A 135 28.08 -7.68 7.62
CA PHE A 135 28.55 -9.06 7.73
C PHE A 135 28.29 -9.74 9.09
N LEU A 136 27.33 -10.68 9.12
CA LEU A 136 27.41 -11.99 9.78
C LEU A 136 26.14 -12.79 9.50
N ALA A 137 26.34 -13.94 8.85
CA ALA A 137 25.33 -14.95 8.61
C ALA A 137 24.68 -15.39 9.93
N MET A 138 23.39 -15.09 10.11
CA MET A 138 22.53 -15.86 11.01
C MET A 138 21.48 -16.57 10.17
N PRO A 139 21.17 -17.85 10.45
CA PRO A 139 20.18 -18.59 9.70
C PRO A 139 18.82 -17.92 9.87
N GLN A 140 18.15 -17.67 8.74
CA GLN A 140 16.83 -17.07 8.67
C GLN A 140 15.83 -17.82 9.56
N GLY A 141 15.52 -17.22 10.72
CA GLY A 141 14.40 -17.63 11.54
C GLY A 141 13.09 -17.13 10.91
N TYR A 142 12.26 -18.09 10.48
CA TYR A 142 10.87 -17.96 10.03
C TYR A 142 10.64 -17.11 8.78
N THR A 143 10.83 -17.72 7.61
CA THR A 143 10.14 -17.30 6.38
C THR A 143 8.64 -17.62 6.51
N SER A 144 7.90 -16.73 7.17
CA SER A 144 6.46 -16.72 6.94
C SER A 144 6.24 -16.42 5.44
N PRO A 145 5.35 -17.14 4.73
CA PRO A 145 5.14 -17.00 3.28
C PRO A 145 4.60 -15.62 2.84
N ARG A 146 4.55 -14.65 3.77
CA ARG A 146 4.10 -13.27 3.61
C ARG A 146 5.24 -12.24 3.77
N GLN A 147 6.49 -12.68 3.95
CA GLN A 147 7.65 -11.79 3.92
C GLN A 147 7.82 -11.21 2.52
N GLY A 148 7.52 -9.92 2.38
CA GLY A 148 7.56 -9.21 1.10
C GLY A 148 6.22 -8.62 0.67
N TYR A 149 5.18 -8.62 1.51
CA TYR A 149 3.94 -7.91 1.24
C TYR A 149 3.79 -6.68 2.14
N VAL A 150 3.37 -5.55 1.57
CA VAL A 150 2.89 -4.38 2.30
C VAL A 150 1.37 -4.46 2.36
N GLY A 151 0.83 -4.37 3.57
CA GLY A 151 -0.61 -4.41 3.81
C GLY A 151 -1.19 -3.04 4.14
N ARG A 152 -2.42 -2.79 3.70
CA ARG A 152 -3.28 -1.69 4.18
C ARG A 152 -4.61 -2.27 4.62
N GLY A 153 -5.21 -1.67 5.65
CA GLY A 153 -6.51 -2.10 6.16
C GLY A 153 -7.45 -0.93 6.38
N VAL A 154 -8.74 -1.16 6.13
CA VAL A 154 -9.82 -0.22 6.40
C VAL A 154 -10.91 -0.95 7.18
N ARG A 155 -11.45 -0.27 8.20
CA ARG A 155 -12.60 -0.74 8.96
C ARG A 155 -13.78 0.19 8.70
N ILE A 156 -14.90 -0.38 8.30
CA ILE A 156 -16.12 0.35 7.96
C ILE A 156 -17.24 -0.13 8.87
N LYS A 157 -17.96 0.82 9.47
CA LYS A 157 -19.23 0.55 10.13
C LYS A 157 -20.33 0.79 9.12
N THR A 158 -21.08 -0.24 8.80
CA THR A 158 -22.19 -0.15 7.86
C THR A 158 -23.50 -0.09 8.62
N ARG A 159 -24.55 0.42 7.96
CA ARG A 159 -25.92 0.39 8.44
C ARG A 159 -26.81 0.12 7.24
N ARG A 160 -27.76 -0.81 7.38
CA ARG A 160 -28.84 -0.98 6.39
C ARG A 160 -29.77 0.22 6.52
N ASN A 161 -29.65 1.18 5.60
CA ASN A 161 -30.71 2.16 5.41
C ASN A 161 -31.71 1.55 4.44
N GLY A 162 -32.98 1.52 4.83
CA GLY A 162 -34.05 1.07 3.93
C GLY A 162 -34.02 1.87 2.64
N SER A 163 -34.25 1.18 1.52
CA SER A 163 -34.60 1.78 0.23
C SER A 163 -35.57 2.94 0.46
N LEU A 164 -35.41 4.02 -0.31
CA LEU A 164 -36.21 5.23 -0.24
C LEU A 164 -37.67 4.87 0.08
N THR A 165 -38.17 5.23 1.27
CA THR A 165 -39.56 4.92 1.69
C THR A 165 -40.59 5.60 0.78
N LYS A 166 -40.14 6.50 -0.10
CA LYS A 166 -40.94 7.27 -1.05
C LYS A 166 -40.21 7.26 -2.40
N ALA A 167 -40.97 7.16 -3.49
CA ALA A 167 -40.44 7.20 -4.86
C ALA A 167 -39.67 8.51 -5.18
N MET A 168 -39.98 9.59 -4.46
CA MET A 168 -39.29 10.88 -4.55
C MET A 168 -39.07 11.44 -3.15
N LEU A 169 -37.82 11.72 -2.79
CA LEU A 169 -37.43 12.36 -1.54
C LEU A 169 -36.70 13.66 -1.85
N SER A 170 -37.33 14.80 -1.57
CA SER A 170 -36.73 16.11 -1.78
C SER A 170 -36.42 16.78 -0.45
N LYS A 171 -35.28 17.48 -0.39
CA LYS A 171 -34.90 18.29 0.78
C LYS A 171 -35.61 19.65 0.80
N GLY A 172 -36.14 20.11 -0.34
CA GLY A 172 -36.86 21.37 -0.51
C GLY A 172 -38.18 21.18 -1.27
N LYS A 173 -38.96 22.27 -1.40
CA LYS A 173 -40.22 22.26 -2.17
C LYS A 173 -39.92 21.90 -3.62
N ILE A 174 -40.50 20.80 -4.10
CA ILE A 174 -40.60 20.52 -5.52
C ILE A 174 -41.96 21.06 -5.96
N ASP A 175 -41.96 22.06 -6.84
CA ASP A 175 -43.16 22.59 -7.47
C ASP A 175 -43.24 22.01 -8.88
N VAL A 176 -44.14 21.05 -9.08
CA VAL A 176 -44.40 20.45 -10.39
C VAL A 176 -45.70 21.06 -10.91
N GLY A 177 -45.58 22.10 -11.74
CA GLY A 177 -46.74 22.74 -12.36
C GLY A 177 -47.34 21.86 -13.45
N GLY A 178 -48.68 21.68 -13.44
CA GLY A 178 -49.43 20.92 -14.45
C GLY A 178 -49.78 19.48 -14.03
N ALA A 179 -50.47 18.75 -14.91
CA ALA A 179 -50.80 17.34 -14.72
C ALA A 179 -49.60 16.46 -15.12
N VAL A 180 -48.68 16.23 -14.19
CA VAL A 180 -47.47 15.41 -14.41
C VAL A 180 -47.61 14.07 -13.69
N ASN A 181 -47.60 12.98 -14.46
CA ASN A 181 -47.51 11.63 -13.93
C ASN A 181 -46.03 11.26 -13.80
N VAL A 182 -45.62 10.86 -12.60
CA VAL A 182 -44.29 10.29 -12.33
C VAL A 182 -44.47 8.80 -12.16
N ASP A 183 -43.91 8.04 -13.10
CA ASP A 183 -43.93 6.57 -13.06
C ASP A 183 -42.56 6.02 -12.63
N SER A 184 -42.57 4.81 -12.08
CA SER A 184 -41.37 4.04 -11.78
C SER A 184 -41.05 3.11 -12.94
N PHE A 185 -39.91 3.30 -13.59
CA PHE A 185 -39.40 2.33 -14.56
C PHE A 185 -38.91 1.06 -13.82
N ASN A 186 -39.44 -0.11 -14.19
CA ASN A 186 -38.97 -1.41 -13.72
C ASN A 186 -38.16 -2.10 -14.82
N SER A 187 -36.84 -2.19 -14.66
CA SER A 187 -35.94 -2.81 -15.64
C SER A 187 -36.07 -4.33 -15.78
N CYS A 188 -36.90 -4.98 -14.95
CA CYS A 188 -37.14 -6.41 -14.99
C CYS A 188 -38.52 -6.78 -15.57
N ASP A 189 -39.34 -5.81 -16.01
CA ASP A 189 -40.63 -6.08 -16.66
C ASP A 189 -40.43 -6.32 -18.17
N PRO A 190 -40.68 -7.54 -18.69
CA PRO A 190 -40.52 -7.85 -20.11
C PRO A 190 -41.70 -7.38 -20.97
N THR A 191 -42.71 -6.73 -20.39
CA THR A 191 -43.95 -6.33 -21.09
C THR A 191 -44.12 -4.82 -21.28
N MET A 192 -43.07 -4.03 -21.03
CA MET A 192 -42.96 -2.64 -21.46
C MET A 192 -42.01 -2.49 -22.64
#